data_AF-A0AAE5ZI48-F1
#
_entry.id   AF-A0AAE5ZI48-F1
#
_cell.length_a   1.000
_cell.length_b   1.000
_cell.length_c   1.000
_cell.angle_alpha   90.00
_cell.angle_beta   90.00
_cell.angle_gamma   90.00
#
_symmetry.space_group_name_H-M   'P 1'
#
loop_
_entity.id
_entity.type
_entity.pdbx_description
1 polymer ?
#
loop_
_entity_poly.entity_id
_entity_poly.type
_entity_poly.pdbx_seq_one_letter_code
_entity_poly.pdbx_strand_id
1 'polypeptide(L)'
;MTTRLELDSAVYCLEAVQKAAYRFIDRLTVLISQSPTSVVCEIELVGGIAAPLEDVLANFKRELLDQQLRLQIKNETEAARNLILAYAFSRTGLQQ
;
A
#
# COMPACT_ATOMS: atom_id res chain seq x y z
N MET A 1 -9.37 6.00 -20.70
CA MET A 1 -10.12 6.88 -19.78
C MET A 1 -9.34 6.91 -18.48
N THR A 2 -9.04 8.11 -17.98
CA THR A 2 -8.21 8.32 -16.79
C THR A 2 -9.12 8.71 -15.63
N THR A 3 -8.98 8.04 -14.49
CA THR A 3 -9.71 8.34 -13.26
C THR A 3 -8.76 8.93 -12.24
N ARG A 4 -9.16 10.05 -11.64
CA ARG A 4 -8.42 10.70 -10.56
C ARG A 4 -9.01 10.27 -9.22
N LEU A 5 -8.15 9.78 -8.32
CA LEU A 5 -8.47 9.48 -6.93
C LEU A 5 -7.60 10.35 -6.04
N GLU A 6 -8.24 11.17 -5.21
CA GLU A 6 -7.58 12.00 -4.21
C GLU A 6 -7.79 11.41 -2.82
N LEU A 7 -6.69 11.21 -2.10
CA LEU A 7 -6.64 10.57 -0.79
C LEU A 7 -6.13 11.57 0.24
N ASP A 8 -6.67 11.53 1.44
CA ASP A 8 -6.18 12.32 2.57
C ASP A 8 -4.88 11.70 3.13
N SER A 9 -3.80 12.49 3.16
CA SER A 9 -2.49 12.07 3.69
C SER A 9 -2.52 11.75 5.19
N ALA A 10 -3.51 12.23 5.94
CA ALA A 10 -3.72 11.87 7.34
C ALA A 10 -4.29 10.45 7.51
N VAL A 11 -4.91 9.89 6.46
CA VAL A 11 -5.55 8.57 6.47
C VAL A 11 -4.71 7.54 5.72
N TYR A 12 -4.24 7.89 4.52
CA TYR A 12 -3.47 7.01 3.64
C TYR A 12 -2.06 7.54 3.47
N CYS A 13 -1.08 6.76 3.93
CA CYS A 13 0.33 7.09 3.73
C CYS A 13 0.80 6.69 2.33
N LEU A 14 1.88 7.33 1.87
CA LEU A 14 2.45 7.06 0.54
C LEU A 14 2.86 5.59 0.35
N GLU A 15 3.41 4.94 1.39
CA GLU A 15 3.85 3.54 1.31
C GLU A 15 2.68 2.59 1.01
N ALA A 16 1.52 2.79 1.65
CA ALA A 16 0.34 1.99 1.41
C ALA A 16 -0.20 2.18 -0.02
N VAL A 17 -0.21 3.42 -0.51
CA VAL A 17 -0.62 3.76 -1.86
C VAL A 17 0.29 3.10 -2.90
N GLN A 18 1.61 3.18 -2.70
CA GLN A 18 2.60 2.57 -3.59
C GLN A 18 2.46 1.05 -3.66
N LYS A 19 2.27 0.38 -2.50
CA LYS A 19 2.09 -1.08 -2.48
C LYS A 19 0.80 -1.52 -3.16
N ALA A 20 -0.30 -0.79 -2.94
CA ALA A 20 -1.56 -1.08 -3.62
C ALA A 20 -1.45 -0.87 -5.13
N ALA A 21 -0.78 0.20 -5.59
CA ALA A 21 -0.52 0.44 -7.00
C ALA A 21 0.34 -0.69 -7.61
N TYR A 22 1.41 -1.09 -6.94
CA TYR A 22 2.29 -2.18 -7.38
C TYR A 22 1.54 -3.51 -7.49
N ARG A 23 0.63 -3.81 -6.56
CA ARG A 23 -0.17 -5.04 -6.58
C ARG A 23 -1.07 -5.17 -7.83
N PHE A 24 -1.42 -4.03 -8.43
CA PHE A 24 -2.27 -3.90 -9.62
C PHE A 24 -1.49 -3.50 -10.88
N ILE A 25 -0.16 -3.54 -10.89
CA ILE A 25 0.65 -3.10 -12.03
C ILE A 25 0.37 -3.89 -13.33
N ASP A 26 -0.15 -5.10 -13.21
CA ASP A 26 -0.61 -5.94 -14.33
C ASP A 26 -1.92 -5.42 -14.95
N ARG A 27 -2.65 -4.55 -14.24
CA ARG A 27 -4.01 -4.11 -14.60
C ARG A 27 -4.19 -2.61 -14.72
N LEU A 28 -3.43 -1.85 -13.95
CA LEU A 28 -3.56 -0.41 -13.82
C LEU A 28 -2.20 0.25 -14.06
N THR A 29 -2.23 1.32 -14.84
CA THR A 29 -1.18 2.34 -14.82
C THR A 29 -1.59 3.37 -13.77
N VAL A 30 -0.79 3.55 -12.73
CA VAL A 30 -1.07 4.50 -11.65
C VAL A 30 0.09 5.49 -11.53
N LEU A 31 -0.18 6.76 -11.80
CA LEU A 31 0.75 7.85 -11.51
C LEU A 31 0.40 8.45 -10.15
N ILE A 32 1.37 8.49 -9.23
CA ILE A 32 1.18 8.95 -7.87
C ILE A 32 1.90 10.29 -7.70
N SER A 33 1.20 11.29 -7.17
CA SER A 33 1.76 12.56 -6.72
C SER A 33 1.34 12.84 -5.29
N GLN A 34 2.18 13.53 -4.52
CA GLN A 34 1.92 13.83 -3.12
C GLN A 34 2.03 15.34 -2.86
N SER A 35 1.05 15.85 -2.11
CA SER A 35 1.06 17.16 -1.49
C SER A 35 1.09 16.99 0.04
N PRO A 36 1.26 18.08 0.82
CA PRO A 36 1.26 17.99 2.28
C PRO A 36 -0.03 17.38 2.88
N THR A 37 -1.17 17.58 2.23
CA THR A 37 -2.49 17.15 2.75
C THR A 37 -3.10 16.02 1.95
N SER A 38 -2.60 15.71 0.76
CA SER A 38 -3.20 14.70 -0.10
C SER A 38 -2.19 13.86 -0.88
N VAL A 39 -2.60 12.63 -1.19
CA VAL A 39 -1.97 11.77 -2.19
C VAL A 39 -2.93 11.62 -3.36
N VAL A 40 -2.50 12.00 -4.55
CA VAL A 40 -3.31 11.95 -5.77
C VAL A 40 -2.82 10.82 -6.65
N CYS A 41 -3.76 9.96 -7.06
CA CYS A 41 -3.54 8.87 -7.99
C CYS A 41 -4.28 9.14 -9.29
N GLU A 42 -3.55 9.20 -10.40
CA GLU A 42 -4.11 9.19 -11.76
C GLU A 42 -4.05 7.76 -12.28
N ILE A 43 -5.21 7.18 -12.55
CA ILE A 43 -5.39 5.74 -12.76
C ILE A 43 -5.96 5.48 -14.15
N GLU A 44 -5.32 4.58 -14.89
CA GLU A 44 -5.75 4.11 -16.21
C GLU A 44 -5.71 2.59 -16.26
N LEU A 45 -6.61 1.98 -17.05
CA LEU A 45 -6.49 0.55 -17.36
C LEU A 45 -5.31 0.32 -18.30
N VAL A 46 -4.54 -0.73 -18.02
CA VAL A 46 -3.60 -1.27 -18.99
C VAL A 46 -4.38 -1.78 -20.21
N GLY A 47 -3.87 -1.51 -21.42
CA GLY A 47 -4.51 -1.90 -22.67
C GLY A 47 -4.71 -3.42 -22.79
N GLY A 48 -5.83 -3.84 -23.39
CA GLY A 48 -6.15 -5.25 -23.62
C GLY A 48 -6.91 -5.94 -22.48
N ILE A 49 -7.26 -5.20 -21.42
CA ILE A 49 -8.02 -5.75 -20.29
C ILE A 49 -9.52 -5.64 -20.57
N ALA A 50 -10.16 -6.81 -20.66
CA ALA A 50 -11.61 -6.94 -20.82
C ALA A 50 -12.32 -6.93 -19.45
N ALA A 51 -12.08 -5.90 -18.64
CA ALA A 51 -12.78 -5.68 -17.38
C ALA A 51 -13.22 -4.22 -17.27
N PRO A 52 -14.41 -3.93 -16.71
CA PRO A 52 -14.81 -2.56 -16.42
C PRO A 52 -13.82 -1.89 -15.48
N LEU A 53 -13.40 -0.65 -15.81
CA LEU A 53 -12.49 0.12 -14.97
C LEU A 53 -13.03 0.26 -13.53
N GLU A 54 -14.34 0.40 -13.36
CA GLU A 54 -15.00 0.52 -12.06
C GLU A 54 -14.77 -0.70 -11.16
N ASP A 55 -14.84 -1.91 -11.72
CA ASP A 55 -14.61 -3.15 -10.96
C ASP A 55 -13.15 -3.27 -10.51
N VAL A 56 -12.22 -2.95 -11.41
CA VAL A 56 -10.79 -2.95 -11.10
C VAL A 56 -10.48 -1.87 -10.05
N LEU A 57 -11.08 -0.69 -10.18
CA LEU A 57 -10.92 0.42 -9.24
C LEU A 57 -11.51 0.09 -7.86
N ALA A 58 -12.65 -0.59 -7.79
CA ALA A 58 -13.22 -1.05 -6.52
C ALA A 58 -12.28 -2.02 -5.80
N ASN A 59 -11.65 -2.94 -6.54
CA ASN A 59 -10.65 -3.85 -5.99
C ASN A 59 -9.37 -3.12 -5.56
N PHE A 60 -8.91 -2.14 -6.34
CA PHE A 60 -7.78 -1.29 -5.97
C PHE A 60 -8.04 -0.55 -4.64
N LYS A 61 -9.23 0.02 -4.45
CA LYS A 61 -9.60 0.69 -3.18
C LYS A 61 -9.60 -0.25 -1.98
N ARG A 62 -10.04 -1.51 -2.15
CA ARG A 62 -9.99 -2.54 -1.10
C ARG A 62 -8.55 -2.89 -0.73
N GLU A 63 -7.70 -3.07 -1.73
CA GLU A 63 -6.27 -3.33 -1.53
C GLU A 63 -5.57 -2.15 -0.84
N LEU A 64 -5.89 -0.92 -1.24
CA LEU A 64 -5.36 0.30 -0.60
C LEU A 64 -5.68 0.34 0.90
N LEU A 65 -6.93 0.04 1.26
CA LEU A 65 -7.35 -0.04 2.65
C LEU A 65 -6.60 -1.14 3.42
N ASP A 66 -6.45 -2.33 2.82
CA ASP A 66 -5.72 -3.44 3.42
C ASP A 66 -4.23 -3.11 3.61
N GLN A 67 -3.57 -2.50 2.63
CA GLN A 67 -2.16 -2.08 2.74
C GLN A 67 -1.95 -1.02 3.83
N GLN A 68 -2.89 -0.08 3.97
CA GLN A 68 -2.85 0.91 5.03
C GLN A 68 -2.99 0.26 6.42
N LEU A 69 -3.96 -0.64 6.59
CA LEU A 69 -4.18 -1.33 7.86
C LEU A 69 -3.00 -2.26 8.22
N ARG A 70 -2.45 -2.98 7.24
CA ARG A 70 -1.25 -3.82 7.44
C ARG A 70 -0.06 -2.99 7.90
N LEU A 71 0.11 -1.78 7.36
CA LEU A 71 1.19 -0.90 7.80
C LEU A 71 0.96 -0.40 9.23
N GLN A 72 -0.27 -0.02 9.58
CA GLN A 72 -0.63 0.37 10.95
C GLN A 72 -0.31 -0.77 11.94
N ILE A 73 -0.77 -1.99 11.67
CA ILE A 73 -0.50 -3.16 12.51
C ILE A 73 1.01 -3.43 12.59
N LYS A 74 1.75 -3.34 11.47
CA LYS A 74 3.21 -3.54 11.46
C LYS A 74 3.92 -2.55 12.39
N ASN A 75 3.48 -1.29 12.42
CA ASN A 75 4.03 -0.24 13.27
C ASN A 75 3.63 -0.44 14.73
N GLU A 76 2.35 -0.70 15.01
CA GLU A 76 1.84 -0.96 16.36
C GLU A 76 2.52 -2.17 17.02
N THR A 77 2.82 -3.20 16.23
CA THR A 77 3.46 -4.45 16.70
C THR A 77 4.99 -4.42 16.68
N GLU A 78 5.61 -3.31 16.29
CA GLU A 78 7.06 -3.23 16.12
C GLU A 78 7.84 -3.55 17.40
N ALA A 79 7.47 -2.95 18.53
CA ALA A 79 8.18 -3.16 19.80
C ALA A 79 8.11 -4.63 20.24
N ALA A 80 6.92 -5.25 20.22
CA ALA A 80 6.74 -6.65 20.58
C ALA A 80 7.51 -7.58 19.64
N ARG A 81 7.44 -7.34 18.31
CA ARG A 81 8.20 -8.11 17.31
C ARG A 81 9.70 -8.02 17.55
N ASN A 82 10.22 -6.82 17.80
CA ASN A 82 11.64 -6.61 18.04
C ASN A 82 12.11 -7.31 19.33
N LEU A 83 11.31 -7.29 20.40
CA LEU A 83 11.60 -8.03 21.64
C LEU A 83 11.62 -9.54 21.43
N ILE A 84 10.64 -10.09 20.71
CA ILE A 84 10.59 -11.51 20.37
C ILE A 84 11.84 -11.91 19.57
N LEU A 85 12.21 -11.12 18.56
CA LEU A 85 13.40 -11.37 17.75
C LEU A 85 14.68 -11.27 18.58
N ALA A 86 14.82 -10.25 19.42
CA ALA A 86 15.98 -10.10 20.30
C ALA A 86 16.13 -11.28 21.27
N TYR A 87 15.03 -11.72 21.88
CA TYR A 87 15.03 -12.87 22.76
C TYR A 87 15.40 -14.16 22.00
N ALA A 88 14.79 -14.39 20.83
CA ALA A 88 15.08 -15.55 20.00
C ALA A 88 16.56 -15.62 19.60
N PHE A 89 17.15 -14.51 19.17
CA PHE A 89 18.56 -14.47 18.79
C PHE A 89 19.53 -14.51 19.98
N SER A 90 19.11 -14.08 21.18
CA SER A 90 19.98 -14.06 22.36
C SER A 90 20.51 -15.42 22.80
N ARG A 91 19.88 -16.51 22.34
CA ARG A 91 20.25 -17.89 22.70
C ARG A 91 20.89 -18.67 21.55
N THR A 92 21.18 -17.99 20.43
CA THR A 92 21.70 -18.65 19.21
C THR A 92 23.21 -18.49 19.02
N GLY A 93 23.87 -17.63 19.79
CA GLY A 93 25.29 -17.30 19.61
C GLY A 93 25.58 -16.40 18.40
N LEU A 94 24.56 -15.99 17.63
CA LEU A 94 24.67 -15.10 16.45
C LEU A 94 24.93 -13.62 16.80
N GLN A 95 25.35 -13.33 18.03
CA GLN A 95 25.59 -11.98 18.55
C GLN A 95 27.07 -11.58 18.50
N GLN A 96 27.93 -12.41 17.92
CA GLN A 96 29.37 -12.17 17.77
C GLN A 96 29.69 -11.58 16.40
#